data_AF-I6ZID4-F1
#
_entry.id   AF-I6ZID4-F1
#
_cell.length_a   1.000
_cell.length_b   1.000
_cell.length_c   1.000
_cell.angle_alpha   90.00
_cell.angle_beta   90.00
_cell.angle_gamma   90.00
#
_symmetry.space_group_name_H-M   'P 1'
#
loop_
_entity.id
_entity.type
_entity.pdbx_description
1 polymer ?
#
loop_
_entity_poly.entity_id
_entity_poly.type
_entity_poly.pdbx_seq_one_letter_code
_entity_poly.pdbx_strand_id
1 'polypeptide(L)'
;MAAFSVIRILQTFAGLGSVATTPFVMKFVSKQGITNFGNVARKITDGEVEPIKQDNENAMDKAVKMMTQDGDDENNAGRKGCFWMPSVFPMELFFCFNIDKLNSLFLFHFDKKAGNTWEERLNRIESITTARPTILHFSGNKNKSLNPRLRAPLAWMLKESTFAPNSKCRIEKQANKQDYKLICDVVQGAGNKDPWEKHVSHIEVHIPEFQEKIKT
;
A
#
# COMPACT_ATOMS: atom_id res chain seq x y z
N MET A 1 29.68 -23.70 6.64
CA MET A 1 29.65 -22.23 6.81
C MET A 1 28.98 -21.93 8.13
N ALA A 2 29.71 -21.34 9.07
CA ALA A 2 29.23 -21.08 10.43
C ALA A 2 28.53 -19.71 10.50
N ALA A 3 27.32 -19.66 11.02
CA ALA A 3 26.62 -18.41 11.33
C ALA A 3 26.96 -17.98 12.77
N PHE A 4 27.52 -16.79 12.92
CA PHE A 4 27.73 -16.17 14.22
C PHE A 4 26.52 -15.30 14.57
N SER A 5 25.80 -15.65 15.63
CA SER A 5 24.75 -14.81 16.21
C SER A 5 25.38 -13.76 17.12
N VAL A 6 25.21 -12.48 16.78
CA VAL A 6 25.67 -11.35 17.60
C VAL A 6 24.72 -11.17 18.78
N ILE A 7 25.15 -11.59 19.97
CA ILE A 7 24.43 -11.37 21.22
C ILE A 7 24.85 -10.00 21.78
N ARG A 8 23.94 -9.04 21.84
CA ARG A 8 24.15 -7.78 22.57
C ARG A 8 23.71 -7.96 24.02
N ILE A 9 24.67 -8.05 24.93
CA ILE A 9 24.44 -8.13 26.37
C ILE A 9 24.44 -6.68 26.90
N LEU A 10 23.32 -6.23 27.46
CA LEU A 10 23.25 -4.99 28.22
C LEU A 10 23.55 -5.33 29.69
N GLN A 11 24.67 -4.84 30.23
CA GLN A 11 24.99 -4.99 31.65
C GLN A 11 24.59 -3.70 32.39
N THR A 12 23.66 -3.82 33.34
CA THR A 12 23.36 -2.74 34.30
C THR A 12 24.06 -3.06 35.62
N PHE A 13 24.93 -2.16 36.08
CA PHE A 13 25.60 -2.27 37.37
C PHE A 13 24.78 -1.59 38.47
N ALA A 14 24.27 -2.36 39.41
CA ALA A 14 23.74 -1.87 40.69
C ALA A 14 24.53 -2.52 41.82
N GLY A 15 25.04 -1.69 42.73
CA GLY A 15 26.04 -2.04 43.74
C GLY A 15 25.55 -2.99 44.84
N LEU A 16 26.52 -3.75 45.34
CA LEU A 16 26.59 -4.43 46.64
C LEU A 16 25.41 -5.36 47.00
N GLY A 17 25.62 -6.66 46.74
CA GLY A 17 24.85 -7.75 47.35
C GLY A 17 24.26 -8.71 46.32
N SER A 18 24.94 -9.84 46.10
CA SER A 18 24.44 -11.02 45.38
C SER A 18 23.99 -10.79 43.94
N VAL A 19 24.89 -11.04 42.98
CA VAL A 19 24.56 -11.06 41.55
C VAL A 19 23.69 -12.29 41.25
N ALA A 20 22.37 -12.14 41.34
CA ALA A 20 21.43 -13.12 40.80
C ALA A 20 21.21 -12.82 39.32
N THR A 21 22.01 -13.43 38.44
CA THR A 21 21.66 -13.49 37.03
C THR A 21 20.47 -14.43 36.89
N THR A 22 19.26 -13.91 36.81
CA THR A 22 18.11 -14.72 36.37
C THR A 22 18.18 -14.82 34.85
N PRO A 23 18.48 -16.00 34.27
CA PRO A 23 18.29 -16.16 32.84
C PRO A 23 16.78 -16.07 32.59
N PHE A 24 16.33 -15.01 31.93
CA PHE A 24 15.04 -15.04 31.24
C PHE A 24 15.18 -16.01 30.07
N VAL A 25 15.14 -17.31 30.38
CA VAL A 25 14.84 -18.32 29.38
C VAL A 25 13.36 -18.12 29.06
N MET A 26 13.07 -17.48 27.93
CA MET A 26 11.74 -17.57 27.33
C MET A 26 11.53 -19.03 26.93
N LYS A 27 11.01 -19.82 27.87
CA LYS A 27 10.44 -21.12 27.54
C LYS A 27 9.20 -20.82 26.72
N PHE A 28 9.34 -20.88 25.39
CA PHE A 28 8.22 -21.17 24.51
C PHE A 28 7.77 -22.60 24.84
N VAL A 29 7.07 -22.75 25.96
CA VAL A 29 6.24 -23.92 26.21
C VAL A 29 5.20 -23.87 25.11
N SER A 30 5.29 -24.81 24.18
CA SER A 30 4.24 -25.16 23.22
C SER A 30 3.02 -25.68 23.98
N LYS A 31 2.37 -24.81 24.75
CA LYS A 31 0.99 -25.00 25.18
C LYS A 31 0.15 -24.36 24.09
N GLN A 32 -0.52 -25.21 23.31
CA GLN A 32 -1.69 -24.84 22.53
C GLN A 32 -2.69 -24.19 23.49
N GLY A 33 -2.59 -22.87 23.62
CA GLY A 33 -3.55 -22.03 24.29
C GLY A 33 -4.34 -21.32 23.21
N ILE A 34 -5.62 -21.66 23.10
CA ILE A 34 -6.59 -20.93 22.28
C ILE A 34 -6.67 -19.52 22.88
N THR A 35 -6.01 -18.56 22.26
CA THR A 35 -6.28 -17.14 22.49
C THR A 35 -7.31 -16.73 21.44
N ASN A 36 -8.54 -16.49 21.89
CA ASN A 36 -9.57 -15.89 21.07
C ASN A 36 -9.21 -14.42 20.81
N PHE A 37 -8.38 -14.18 19.80
CA PHE A 37 -8.27 -12.88 19.16
C PHE A 37 -9.36 -12.78 18.09
N GLY A 38 -10.26 -11.81 18.28
CA GLY A 38 -11.46 -11.62 17.49
C GLY A 38 -11.29 -11.84 15.98
N ASN A 39 -12.25 -12.59 15.42
CA ASN A 39 -12.58 -12.75 14.01
C ASN A 39 -11.49 -13.27 13.06
N VAL A 40 -10.45 -13.96 13.58
CA VAL A 40 -9.51 -14.70 12.73
C VAL A 40 -9.66 -16.19 13.00
N ALA A 41 -10.55 -16.85 12.25
CA ALA A 41 -10.51 -18.29 12.13
C ALA A 41 -9.28 -18.66 11.29
N ARG A 42 -8.24 -19.23 11.92
CA ARG A 42 -7.17 -19.92 11.20
C ARG A 42 -7.54 -21.40 11.17
N LYS A 43 -7.85 -21.93 9.98
CA LYS A 43 -7.91 -23.37 9.76
C LYS A 43 -6.49 -23.83 9.43
N ILE A 44 -5.87 -24.58 10.34
CA ILE A 44 -4.61 -25.26 10.09
C ILE A 44 -4.99 -26.64 9.54
N THR A 45 -4.63 -26.92 8.29
CA THR A 45 -4.62 -28.28 7.75
C THR A 45 -3.36 -28.38 6.93
N ASP A 46 -2.45 -29.25 7.38
CA ASP A 46 -1.17 -29.66 6.79
C ASP A 46 -0.46 -28.69 5.83
N GLY A 47 0.49 -27.92 6.38
CA GLY A 47 1.78 -27.66 5.71
C GLY A 47 1.83 -26.67 4.55
N GLU A 48 0.73 -26.17 4.01
CA GLU A 48 0.75 -25.19 2.92
C GLU A 48 -0.01 -23.91 3.30
N VAL A 49 0.74 -22.81 3.43
CA VAL A 49 0.16 -21.48 3.66
C VAL A 49 -0.30 -20.94 2.31
N GLU A 50 -1.55 -21.20 1.94
CA GLU A 50 -2.16 -20.45 0.85
C GLU A 50 -2.39 -18.99 1.28
N PRO A 51 -1.96 -17.99 0.49
CA PRO A 51 -2.19 -16.59 0.81
C PRO A 51 -3.68 -16.25 0.70
N ILE A 52 -4.19 -15.41 1.61
CA ILE A 52 -5.55 -14.85 1.57
C ILE A 52 -5.67 -13.92 0.34
N LYS A 53 -5.87 -14.51 -0.84
CA LYS A 53 -6.23 -13.85 -2.09
C LYS A 53 -7.74 -13.97 -2.26
N GLN A 54 -8.51 -12.92 -1.96
CA GLN A 54 -9.86 -12.84 -2.58
C GLN A 54 -10.53 -11.46 -2.56
N ASP A 55 -10.27 -10.56 -1.61
CA ASP A 55 -10.97 -9.25 -1.62
C ASP A 55 -10.15 -8.12 -2.27
N ASN A 56 -8.82 -8.17 -2.18
CA ASN A 56 -7.95 -7.08 -2.59
C ASN A 56 -7.71 -7.05 -4.11
N GLU A 57 -7.58 -8.22 -4.75
CA GLU A 57 -7.47 -8.34 -6.21
C GLU A 57 -8.75 -7.81 -6.88
N ASN A 58 -9.92 -8.10 -6.29
CA ASN A 58 -11.21 -7.59 -6.76
C ASN A 58 -11.29 -6.05 -6.75
N ALA A 59 -10.67 -5.38 -5.77
CA ALA A 59 -10.69 -3.91 -5.70
C ALA A 59 -9.90 -3.27 -6.86
N MET A 60 -8.73 -3.83 -7.20
CA MET A 60 -7.92 -3.36 -8.32
C MET A 60 -8.58 -3.65 -9.67
N ASP A 61 -9.19 -4.82 -9.84
CA ASP A 61 -9.98 -5.14 -11.03
C ASP A 61 -11.11 -4.14 -11.26
N LYS A 62 -11.83 -3.79 -10.18
CA LYS A 62 -12.90 -2.79 -10.24
C LYS A 62 -12.38 -1.41 -10.57
N ALA A 63 -11.25 -1.00 -10.01
CA ALA A 63 -10.64 0.29 -10.32
C ALA A 63 -10.17 0.39 -11.79
N VAL A 64 -9.59 -0.69 -12.33
CA VAL A 64 -9.25 -0.76 -13.77
C VAL A 64 -10.50 -0.61 -14.63
N LYS A 65 -11.62 -1.25 -14.24
CA LYS A 65 -12.90 -1.10 -14.94
C LYS A 65 -13.42 0.36 -14.88
N MET A 66 -13.32 1.03 -13.74
CA MET A 66 -13.67 2.45 -13.63
C MET A 66 -12.82 3.31 -14.59
N MET A 67 -11.51 3.04 -14.70
CA MET A 67 -10.64 3.73 -15.66
C MET A 67 -11.00 3.47 -17.12
N THR A 68 -11.62 2.34 -17.46
CA THR A 68 -12.09 2.06 -18.84
C THR A 68 -13.44 2.71 -19.14
N GLN A 69 -14.29 2.89 -18.14
CA GLN A 69 -15.63 3.45 -18.32
C GLN A 69 -15.63 4.99 -18.34
N ASP A 70 -14.69 5.62 -17.66
CA ASP A 70 -14.59 7.09 -17.56
C ASP A 70 -14.05 7.77 -18.84
N GLY A 71 -13.86 7.07 -19.97
CA GLY A 71 -13.52 7.74 -21.23
C GLY A 71 -13.56 6.88 -22.49
N ASP A 72 -14.24 7.39 -23.52
CA ASP A 72 -14.28 6.87 -24.90
C ASP A 72 -13.12 7.38 -25.78
N ASP A 73 -12.11 8.05 -25.21
CA ASP A 73 -11.03 8.64 -25.98
C ASP A 73 -9.89 7.67 -26.28
N GLU A 74 -9.19 7.86 -27.40
CA GLU A 74 -7.98 7.15 -27.81
C GLU A 74 -6.96 6.97 -26.67
N ASN A 75 -6.91 7.89 -25.70
CA ASN A 75 -6.08 7.82 -24.48
C ASN A 75 -6.39 6.64 -23.55
N ASN A 76 -7.54 6.00 -23.69
CA ASN A 76 -7.96 4.84 -22.90
C ASN A 76 -7.64 3.48 -23.53
N ALA A 77 -7.16 3.46 -24.77
CA ALA A 77 -6.58 2.26 -25.36
C ALA A 77 -5.25 1.90 -24.67
N GLY A 78 -5.10 0.63 -24.30
CA GLY A 78 -3.89 0.09 -23.69
C GLY A 78 -4.15 -0.62 -22.36
N ARG A 79 -3.18 -1.44 -21.97
CA ARG A 79 -3.25 -2.27 -20.78
C ARG A 79 -3.19 -1.40 -19.54
N LYS A 80 -4.01 -1.73 -18.55
CA LYS A 80 -4.13 -0.99 -17.29
C LYS A 80 -3.67 -1.87 -16.14
N GLY A 81 -3.02 -1.26 -15.17
CA GLY A 81 -2.57 -1.97 -13.98
C GLY A 81 -2.57 -1.09 -12.75
N CYS A 82 -2.59 -1.75 -11.59
CA CYS A 82 -2.62 -1.09 -10.30
C CYS A 82 -1.60 -1.70 -9.33
N PHE A 83 -1.12 -0.91 -8.37
CA PHE A 83 -0.24 -1.38 -7.30
C PHE A 83 -0.53 -0.68 -5.97
N TRP A 84 -0.38 -1.39 -4.86
CA TRP A 84 -0.67 -0.88 -3.53
C TRP A 84 0.33 0.19 -3.07
N MET A 85 -0.17 1.20 -2.35
CA MET A 85 0.65 2.28 -1.82
C MET A 85 -0.04 2.93 -0.62
N PRO A 86 0.55 2.97 0.59
CA PRO A 86 1.84 2.37 0.95
C PRO A 86 1.71 0.84 1.08
N SER A 87 2.83 0.13 0.96
CA SER A 87 2.88 -1.34 1.14
C SER A 87 2.75 -1.75 2.62
N VAL A 88 2.01 -0.99 3.42
CA VAL A 88 1.77 -1.27 4.85
C VAL A 88 0.31 -1.63 5.08
N PHE A 89 0.08 -2.59 5.97
CA PHE A 89 -1.26 -3.01 6.34
C PHE A 89 -1.85 -2.11 7.44
N PRO A 90 -3.14 -1.73 7.37
CA PRO A 90 -4.08 -2.02 6.30
C PRO A 90 -3.78 -1.18 5.04
N MET A 91 -3.75 -1.85 3.88
CA MET A 91 -3.58 -1.19 2.59
C MET A 91 -4.95 -0.61 2.19
N GLU A 92 -5.08 0.71 2.26
CA GLU A 92 -6.33 1.42 1.92
C GLU A 92 -6.19 2.24 0.64
N LEU A 93 -4.99 2.29 0.04
CA LEU A 93 -4.67 3.17 -1.08
C LEU A 93 -3.85 2.42 -2.13
N PHE A 94 -4.13 2.69 -3.40
CA PHE A 94 -3.38 2.13 -4.52
C PHE A 94 -3.43 3.03 -5.74
N PHE A 95 -2.35 3.01 -6.51
CA PHE A 95 -2.27 3.72 -7.78
C PHE A 95 -2.70 2.80 -8.92
N CYS A 96 -3.34 3.36 -9.93
CA CYS A 96 -3.63 2.71 -11.20
C CYS A 96 -3.19 3.59 -12.36
N PHE A 97 -2.71 2.98 -13.45
CA PHE A 97 -2.17 3.70 -14.60
C PHE A 97 -2.30 2.90 -15.89
N ASN A 98 -2.20 3.59 -17.04
CA ASN A 98 -2.07 2.95 -18.34
C ASN A 98 -0.60 2.51 -18.53
N ILE A 99 -0.37 1.20 -18.61
CA ILE A 99 0.96 0.57 -18.69
C ILE A 99 1.66 0.87 -20.02
N ASP A 100 0.88 1.02 -21.08
CA ASP A 100 1.42 1.22 -22.42
C ASP A 100 1.75 2.69 -22.65
N LYS A 101 0.93 3.61 -22.14
CA LYS A 101 1.08 5.06 -22.35
C LYS A 101 1.78 5.81 -21.21
N LEU A 102 1.66 5.35 -19.97
CA LEU A 102 2.20 5.97 -18.75
C LEU A 102 1.77 7.43 -18.50
N ASN A 103 0.84 7.95 -19.28
CA ASN A 103 0.40 9.35 -19.30
C ASN A 103 -0.76 9.64 -18.32
N SER A 104 -1.27 8.62 -17.65
CA SER A 104 -2.44 8.71 -16.77
C SER A 104 -2.17 7.94 -15.49
N LEU A 105 -2.34 8.60 -14.35
CA LEU A 105 -2.09 8.05 -13.03
C LEU A 105 -3.23 8.46 -12.09
N PHE A 106 -3.91 7.47 -11.54
CA PHE A 106 -5.06 7.64 -10.66
C PHE A 106 -4.76 7.03 -9.31
N LEU A 107 -5.14 7.72 -8.24
CA LEU A 107 -5.06 7.21 -6.88
C LEU A 107 -6.46 6.79 -6.42
N PHE A 108 -6.58 5.58 -5.91
CA PHE A 108 -7.83 5.03 -5.38
C PHE A 108 -7.70 4.79 -3.89
N HIS A 109 -8.82 4.94 -3.20
CA HIS A 109 -9.00 4.55 -1.81
C HIS A 109 -10.01 3.41 -1.70
N PHE A 110 -9.61 2.34 -1.02
CA PHE A 110 -10.43 1.19 -0.71
C PHE A 110 -10.63 1.05 0.80
N ASP A 111 -11.88 1.18 1.24
CA ASP A 111 -12.29 0.92 2.62
C ASP A 111 -13.11 -0.36 2.68
N LYS A 112 -12.49 -1.45 3.12
CA LYS A 112 -13.15 -2.74 3.32
C LYS A 112 -14.33 -2.68 4.29
N LYS A 113 -14.36 -1.70 5.20
CA LYS A 113 -15.41 -1.54 6.21
C LYS A 113 -16.53 -0.60 5.75
N ALA A 114 -16.37 0.09 4.62
CA ALA A 114 -17.40 0.99 4.13
C ALA A 114 -18.54 0.19 3.50
N GLY A 115 -19.76 0.36 4.02
CA GLY A 115 -20.99 -0.10 3.36
C GLY A 115 -20.99 -1.55 2.86
N ASN A 116 -21.91 -1.82 1.92
CA ASN A 116 -22.09 -3.14 1.31
C ASN A 116 -21.82 -3.13 -0.20
N THR A 117 -21.68 -1.96 -0.81
CA THR A 117 -21.52 -1.79 -2.26
C THR A 117 -20.09 -1.39 -2.65
N TRP A 118 -19.71 -1.61 -3.90
CA TRP A 118 -18.37 -1.22 -4.39
C TRP A 118 -18.22 0.30 -4.46
N GLU A 119 -19.29 1.01 -4.76
CA GLU A 119 -19.38 2.46 -4.88
C GLU A 119 -19.18 3.17 -3.51
N GLU A 120 -19.42 2.44 -2.42
CA GLU A 120 -19.11 2.90 -1.06
C GLU A 120 -17.67 2.58 -0.68
N ARG A 121 -17.15 1.42 -1.10
CA ARG A 121 -15.83 0.90 -0.70
C ARG A 121 -14.69 1.49 -1.51
N LEU A 122 -14.87 1.66 -2.81
CA LEU A 122 -13.82 2.02 -3.76
C LEU A 122 -14.12 3.40 -4.34
N ASN A 123 -13.22 4.35 -4.07
CA ASN A 123 -13.39 5.72 -4.51
C ASN A 123 -12.09 6.24 -5.14
N ARG A 124 -12.20 6.90 -6.29
CA ARG A 124 -11.09 7.64 -6.91
C ARG A 124 -10.84 8.93 -6.14
N ILE A 125 -9.58 9.20 -5.81
CA ILE A 125 -9.12 10.42 -5.14
C ILE A 125 -8.76 11.46 -6.20
N GLU A 126 -9.45 12.59 -6.19
CA GLU A 126 -9.11 13.75 -7.04
C GLU A 126 -8.07 14.65 -6.37
N SER A 127 -8.21 14.87 -5.06
CA SER A 127 -7.26 15.68 -4.30
C SER A 127 -7.24 15.30 -2.81
N ILE A 128 -6.19 15.73 -2.13
CA ILE A 128 -5.99 15.53 -0.69
C ILE A 128 -5.69 16.88 -0.07
N THR A 129 -6.55 17.33 0.85
CA THR A 129 -6.25 18.50 1.68
C THR A 129 -5.46 18.03 2.90
N THR A 130 -4.25 18.55 3.06
CA THR A 130 -3.26 18.05 4.04
C THR A 130 -3.37 18.70 5.42
N ALA A 131 -4.34 19.60 5.59
CA ALA A 131 -4.70 20.19 6.88
C ALA A 131 -5.00 19.13 7.95
N ARG A 132 -5.27 19.56 9.19
CA ARG A 132 -5.73 18.66 10.25
C ARG A 132 -7.24 18.85 10.46
N PRO A 133 -8.09 17.83 10.22
CA PRO A 133 -7.78 16.49 9.72
C PRO A 133 -7.38 16.49 8.23
N THR A 134 -6.66 15.44 7.81
CA THR A 134 -6.26 15.28 6.40
C THR A 134 -7.46 14.72 5.65
N ILE A 135 -7.93 15.41 4.60
CA ILE A 135 -9.19 15.08 3.91
C ILE A 135 -8.88 14.56 2.52
N LEU A 136 -9.39 13.36 2.22
CA LEU A 136 -9.45 12.78 0.89
C LEU A 136 -10.70 13.31 0.19
N HIS A 137 -10.53 13.96 -0.95
CA HIS A 137 -11.61 14.41 -1.81
C HIS A 137 -11.77 13.42 -2.95
N PHE A 138 -12.92 12.77 -3.00
CA PHE A 138 -13.26 11.78 -4.01
C PHE A 138 -14.04 12.41 -5.16
N SER A 139 -14.04 11.70 -6.31
CA SER A 139 -14.94 12.05 -7.40
C SER A 139 -16.41 12.05 -6.93
N GLY A 140 -17.22 12.97 -7.44
CA GLY A 140 -18.62 13.14 -7.03
C GLY A 140 -18.83 13.85 -5.68
N ASN A 141 -17.92 14.74 -5.29
CA ASN A 141 -18.01 15.59 -4.08
C ASN A 141 -18.09 14.86 -2.73
N LYS A 142 -17.72 13.57 -2.69
CA LYS A 142 -17.62 12.81 -1.44
C LYS A 142 -16.26 13.08 -0.78
N ASN A 143 -16.25 13.23 0.54
CA ASN A 143 -15.02 13.47 1.29
C ASN A 143 -14.89 12.48 2.45
N LYS A 144 -13.64 12.15 2.81
CA LYS A 144 -13.35 11.30 3.98
C LYS A 144 -12.06 11.73 4.67
N SER A 145 -12.01 11.65 6.00
CA SER A 145 -10.74 11.82 6.70
C SER A 145 -9.81 10.64 6.40
N LEU A 146 -8.56 10.93 6.09
CA LEU A 146 -7.49 9.93 6.01
C LEU A 146 -7.33 9.25 7.38
N ASN A 147 -7.15 7.93 7.36
CA ASN A 147 -6.82 7.16 8.55
C ASN A 147 -5.52 7.70 9.18
N PRO A 148 -5.51 8.11 10.47
CA PRO A 148 -4.33 8.67 11.10
C PRO A 148 -3.08 7.78 11.02
N ARG A 149 -3.25 6.46 10.93
CA ARG A 149 -2.14 5.49 10.80
C ARG A 149 -1.40 5.63 9.47
N LEU A 150 -2.05 6.13 8.43
CA LEU A 150 -1.46 6.34 7.12
C LEU A 150 -0.71 7.67 7.02
N ARG A 151 -0.80 8.57 8.00
CA ARG A 151 -0.14 9.89 7.93
C ARG A 151 1.38 9.80 7.82
N ALA A 152 2.03 8.95 8.62
CA ALA A 152 3.49 8.83 8.60
C ALA A 152 4.00 8.21 7.27
N PRO A 153 3.45 7.08 6.78
CA PRO A 153 3.81 6.53 5.47
C PRO A 153 3.54 7.49 4.29
N LEU A 154 2.60 8.42 4.46
CA LEU A 154 2.19 9.38 3.46
C LEU A 154 2.68 10.80 3.74
N ALA A 155 3.66 10.96 4.64
CA ALA A 155 4.15 12.27 5.04
C ALA A 155 4.73 13.08 3.87
N TRP A 156 5.21 12.40 2.84
CA TRP A 156 5.67 13.04 1.60
C TRP A 156 4.56 13.84 0.91
N MET A 157 3.31 13.34 0.88
CA MET A 157 2.16 14.08 0.33
C MET A 157 1.74 15.27 1.20
N LEU A 158 2.10 15.27 2.48
CA LEU A 158 1.67 16.28 3.46
C LEU A 158 2.52 17.55 3.43
N LYS A 159 3.49 17.67 2.51
CA LYS A 159 4.36 18.85 2.36
C LYS A 159 3.64 20.05 1.75
N GLU A 160 2.63 19.81 0.92
CA GLU A 160 1.82 20.84 0.27
C GLU A 160 0.47 20.98 0.98
N SER A 161 -0.23 22.11 0.87
CA SER A 161 -1.58 22.30 1.46
C SER A 161 -2.64 21.43 0.79
N THR A 162 -2.50 21.21 -0.52
CA THR A 162 -3.38 20.38 -1.33
C THR A 162 -2.53 19.56 -2.29
N PHE A 163 -2.75 18.25 -2.30
CA PHE A 163 -2.05 17.31 -3.16
C PHE A 163 -3.02 16.69 -4.17
N ALA A 164 -2.76 16.87 -5.46
CA ALA A 164 -3.56 16.32 -6.55
C ALA A 164 -2.75 15.26 -7.32
N PRO A 165 -3.02 13.95 -7.11
CA PRO A 165 -2.16 12.86 -7.57
C PRO A 165 -1.80 12.92 -9.06
N ASN A 166 -2.79 13.17 -9.92
CA ASN A 166 -2.60 13.20 -11.38
C ASN A 166 -1.74 14.39 -11.86
N SER A 167 -1.63 15.46 -11.08
CA SER A 167 -0.82 16.64 -11.42
C SER A 167 0.56 16.65 -10.76
N LYS A 168 0.70 15.93 -9.65
CA LYS A 168 1.89 15.95 -8.79
C LYS A 168 2.75 14.71 -8.89
N CYS A 169 2.21 13.65 -9.49
CA CYS A 169 2.91 12.40 -9.69
C CYS A 169 2.94 12.01 -11.17
N ARG A 170 3.97 11.25 -11.53
CA ARG A 170 4.08 10.58 -12.82
C ARG A 170 4.72 9.20 -12.63
N ILE A 171 4.48 8.32 -13.59
CA ILE A 171 5.07 6.99 -13.61
C ILE A 171 5.92 6.83 -14.85
N GLU A 172 7.12 6.28 -14.69
CA GLU A 172 8.09 6.08 -15.77
C GLU A 172 8.53 4.62 -15.81
N LYS A 173 8.81 4.09 -17.00
CA LYS A 173 9.49 2.79 -17.15
C LYS A 173 10.96 2.95 -16.80
N GLN A 174 11.49 2.01 -16.02
CA GLN A 174 12.90 1.95 -15.69
C GLN A 174 13.74 1.42 -16.86
N ALA A 175 15.06 1.61 -16.80
CA ALA A 175 15.99 1.21 -17.85
C ALA A 175 15.94 -0.30 -18.18
N ASN A 176 15.57 -1.13 -17.19
CA ASN A 176 15.35 -2.57 -17.36
C ASN A 176 14.03 -2.91 -18.10
N LYS A 177 13.24 -1.91 -18.51
CA LYS A 177 11.99 -1.97 -19.30
C LYS A 177 10.82 -2.77 -18.71
N GLN A 178 11.04 -3.48 -17.60
CA GLN A 178 10.00 -4.24 -16.91
C GLN A 178 9.43 -3.45 -15.74
N ASP A 179 10.29 -2.85 -14.93
CA ASP A 179 9.85 -2.18 -13.71
C ASP A 179 9.48 -0.71 -13.95
N TYR A 180 8.80 -0.14 -12.97
CA TYR A 180 8.31 1.22 -12.99
C TYR A 180 8.91 2.04 -11.86
N LYS A 181 8.84 3.36 -12.02
CA LYS A 181 9.21 4.33 -11.00
C LYS A 181 8.10 5.36 -10.87
N LEU A 182 7.48 5.39 -9.70
CA LEU A 182 6.55 6.43 -9.31
C LEU A 182 7.37 7.61 -8.78
N ILE A 183 7.15 8.79 -9.34
CA ILE A 183 7.81 10.03 -8.95
C ILE A 183 6.71 11.00 -8.55
N CYS A 184 6.78 11.56 -7.35
CA CYS A 184 5.86 12.56 -6.82
C CYS A 184 6.62 13.76 -6.23
N ASP A 185 5.91 14.86 -5.96
CA ASP A 185 6.48 16.13 -5.49
C ASP A 185 7.31 16.86 -6.56
N VAL A 186 6.85 16.89 -7.81
CA VAL A 186 7.41 17.78 -8.84
C VAL A 186 6.98 19.22 -8.53
N VAL A 187 7.71 19.89 -7.62
CA VAL A 187 7.51 21.32 -7.36
C VAL A 187 8.10 22.10 -8.53
N GLN A 188 7.24 22.67 -9.38
CA GLN A 188 7.66 23.70 -10.32
C GLN A 188 7.92 25.00 -9.53
N GLY A 189 9.15 25.20 -9.06
CA GLY A 189 9.54 26.47 -8.42
C GLY A 189 10.74 26.38 -7.47
N ALA A 190 11.90 26.83 -7.97
CA ALA A 190 13.04 27.47 -7.29
C ALA A 190 13.62 26.93 -5.96
N GLY A 191 13.29 25.71 -5.52
CA GLY A 191 13.97 25.06 -4.40
C GLY A 191 14.32 23.63 -4.76
N ASN A 192 15.63 23.33 -4.86
CA ASN A 192 16.17 21.98 -5.06
C ASN A 192 15.76 21.04 -3.91
N LYS A 193 14.54 20.51 -3.97
CA LYS A 193 14.11 19.39 -3.14
C LYS A 193 13.98 18.19 -4.05
N ASP A 194 14.69 17.13 -3.70
CA ASP A 194 14.60 15.88 -4.43
C ASP A 194 13.14 15.41 -4.44
N PRO A 195 12.62 15.00 -5.61
CA PRO A 195 11.28 14.45 -5.69
C PRO A 195 11.20 13.18 -4.84
N TRP A 196 10.01 12.89 -4.33
CA TRP A 196 9.78 11.60 -3.68
C TRP A 196 9.67 10.52 -4.77
N GLU A 197 10.39 9.41 -4.60
CA GLU A 197 10.44 8.35 -5.59
C GLU A 197 10.14 6.99 -4.94
N LYS A 198 9.42 6.14 -5.67
CA LYS A 198 9.21 4.73 -5.33
C LYS A 198 9.47 3.86 -6.54
N HIS A 199 10.35 2.89 -6.37
CA HIS A 199 10.47 1.77 -7.29
C HIS A 199 9.24 0.87 -7.15
N VAL A 200 8.67 0.46 -8.29
CA VAL A 200 7.51 -0.43 -8.37
C VAL A 200 7.88 -1.56 -9.30
N SER A 201 8.03 -2.76 -8.75
CA SER A 201 8.39 -3.91 -9.59
C SER A 201 7.19 -4.33 -10.43
N HIS A 202 7.44 -4.83 -11.65
CA HIS A 202 6.37 -5.31 -12.52
C HIS A 202 5.50 -6.40 -11.88
N ILE A 203 6.06 -7.20 -10.97
CA ILE A 203 5.32 -8.23 -10.21
C ILE A 203 4.36 -7.65 -9.17
N GLU A 204 4.59 -6.40 -8.73
CA GLU A 204 3.71 -5.69 -7.80
C GLU A 204 2.52 -5.03 -8.52
N VAL A 205 2.59 -4.96 -9.85
CA VAL A 205 1.52 -4.40 -10.69
C VAL A 205 0.53 -5.49 -11.02
N HIS A 206 -0.67 -5.36 -10.47
CA HIS A 206 -1.82 -6.17 -10.83
C HIS A 206 -2.35 -5.75 -12.20
N ILE A 207 -2.39 -6.69 -13.14
CA ILE A 207 -2.84 -6.48 -14.52
C ILE A 207 -3.96 -7.50 -14.79
N PRO A 208 -5.24 -7.08 -14.84
CA PRO A 208 -6.37 -8.00 -14.94
C PRO A 208 -6.30 -8.92 -16.17
N GLU A 209 -5.85 -8.40 -17.31
CA GLU A 209 -5.75 -9.15 -18.58
C GLU A 209 -4.83 -10.37 -18.52
N PHE A 210 -3.83 -10.38 -17.62
CA PHE A 210 -2.98 -11.54 -17.43
C PHE A 210 -3.62 -12.62 -16.56
N GLN A 211 -4.58 -12.25 -15.71
CA GLN A 211 -5.28 -13.19 -14.84
C GLN A 211 -6.38 -13.96 -15.59
N GLU A 212 -7.00 -13.35 -16.60
CA GLU A 212 -8.04 -14.00 -17.41
C GLU A 212 -7.47 -15.14 -18.29
N LYS A 213 -6.25 -14.98 -18.81
CA LYS A 213 -5.58 -15.99 -19.66
C LYS A 213 -5.13 -17.26 -18.92
N ILE A 214 -5.08 -17.23 -17.59
CA ILE A 214 -4.68 -18.40 -16.77
C ILE A 214 -5.91 -19.27 -16.43
N LYS A 215 -7.13 -18.73 -16.58
CA LYS A 215 -8.39 -19.42 -16.26
C LYS A 215 -9.06 -20.09 -17.47
N THR A 216 -8.42 -20.08 -18.63
CA THR A 216 -8.87 -20.72 -19.87
C THR A 216 -7.96 -21.89 -20.21
#